data_AF-A0A2E4J9K8-F1
#
_entry.id   AF-A0A2E4J9K8-F1
#
_cell.length_a   1.000
_cell.length_b   1.000
_cell.length_c   1.000
_cell.angle_alpha   90.00
_cell.angle_beta   90.00
_cell.angle_gamma   90.00
#
_symmetry.space_group_name_H-M   'P 1'
#
loop_
_entity.id
_entity.type
_entity.pdbx_description
1 polymer ?
#
loop_
_entity_poly.entity_id
_entity_poly.type
_entity_poly.pdbx_seq_one_letter_code
_entity_poly.pdbx_strand_id
1 'polypeptide(L)'
;MRHYLILAITLVSFQHVLGQNIDYETQIQPIFDNSCMPCHQGSNPSAGLDLSSYENVMAGSNSGSVISVGDYQNSVLWQEVSSGDMPNNIANNNMGIPDLTDNEIELIENWILDLECAMILCEPGYQCVFGECVCINDSDGDGICDEDDITLEEINNNYKVVYQFNLLGKDNSSNLNKNIIINVYDNGTVKKVKNVK
;
A
#
# COMPACT_ATOMS: atom_id res chain seq x y z
N MET A 1 -4.71 -55.28 26.94
CA MET A 1 -5.44 -54.49 25.93
C MET A 1 -4.73 -53.16 25.78
N ARG A 2 -4.02 -52.93 24.66
CA ARG A 2 -3.26 -51.69 24.39
C ARG A 2 -4.24 -50.62 23.92
N HIS A 3 -4.38 -49.54 24.68
CA HIS A 3 -5.16 -48.38 24.29
C HIS A 3 -4.26 -47.44 23.48
N TYR A 4 -4.56 -47.25 22.20
CA TYR A 4 -3.89 -46.26 21.36
C TYR A 4 -4.67 -44.95 21.48
N LEU A 5 -4.04 -43.94 22.09
CA LEU A 5 -4.55 -42.56 22.09
C LEU A 5 -4.24 -41.97 20.70
N ILE A 6 -5.26 -41.76 19.89
CA ILE A 6 -5.12 -41.05 18.61
C ILE A 6 -5.10 -39.55 18.94
N LEU A 7 -3.91 -38.94 18.95
CA LEU A 7 -3.77 -37.49 19.00
C LEU A 7 -4.23 -36.94 17.64
N ALA A 8 -5.43 -36.36 17.59
CA ALA A 8 -5.89 -35.60 16.44
C ALA A 8 -5.10 -34.28 16.41
N ILE A 9 -4.07 -34.21 15.59
CA ILE A 9 -3.37 -32.95 15.29
C ILE A 9 -4.31 -32.13 14.41
N THR A 10 -5.07 -31.23 15.02
CA THR A 10 -5.79 -30.20 14.28
C THR A 10 -4.76 -29.23 13.72
N LEU A 11 -4.53 -29.27 12.41
CA LEU A 11 -3.85 -28.20 11.69
C LEU A 11 -4.70 -26.92 11.86
N VAL A 12 -4.35 -26.11 12.84
CA VAL A 12 -4.86 -24.75 12.94
C VAL A 12 -4.17 -23.97 11.82
N SER A 13 -4.90 -23.74 10.74
CA SER A 13 -4.47 -22.84 9.67
C SER A 13 -4.36 -21.45 10.28
N PHE A 14 -3.13 -20.98 10.53
CA PHE A 14 -2.89 -19.59 10.93
C PHE A 14 -3.24 -18.73 9.72
N GLN A 15 -4.47 -18.19 9.70
CA GLN A 15 -4.86 -17.18 8.74
C GLN A 15 -4.01 -15.95 9.07
N HIS A 16 -2.95 -15.76 8.30
CA HIS A 16 -2.19 -14.53 8.34
C HIS A 16 -3.18 -13.43 7.94
N VAL A 17 -3.50 -12.54 8.88
CA VAL A 17 -4.18 -11.30 8.56
C VAL A 17 -3.23 -10.60 7.60
N LEU A 18 -3.57 -10.65 6.31
CA LEU A 18 -2.79 -9.99 5.28
C LEU A 18 -2.77 -8.52 5.64
N GLY A 19 -1.58 -7.99 5.91
CA GLY A 19 -1.40 -6.56 5.78
C GLY A 19 -1.96 -6.16 4.44
N GLN A 20 -2.85 -5.16 4.46
CA GLN A 20 -3.61 -4.77 3.28
C GLN A 20 -2.63 -4.28 2.21
N ASN A 21 -2.18 -5.22 1.37
CA ASN A 21 -1.42 -4.92 0.19
C ASN A 21 -2.37 -4.24 -0.78
N ILE A 22 -1.89 -3.21 -1.47
CA ILE A 22 -2.66 -2.55 -2.51
C ILE A 22 -2.86 -3.55 -3.66
N ASP A 23 -4.13 -3.87 -3.94
CA ASP A 23 -4.48 -4.79 -5.00
C ASP A 23 -4.37 -4.07 -6.36
N TYR A 24 -3.35 -4.45 -7.13
CA TYR A 24 -3.04 -3.80 -8.40
C TYR A 24 -4.23 -3.82 -9.36
N GLU A 25 -4.88 -4.98 -9.53
CA GLU A 25 -5.94 -5.18 -10.53
C GLU A 25 -7.21 -4.36 -10.22
N THR A 26 -7.54 -4.22 -8.94
CA THR A 26 -8.77 -3.55 -8.52
C THR A 26 -8.57 -2.09 -8.13
N GLN A 27 -7.34 -1.67 -7.83
CA GLN A 27 -7.05 -0.33 -7.32
C GLN A 27 -6.14 0.50 -8.24
N ILE A 28 -5.17 -0.11 -8.93
CA ILE A 28 -4.19 0.59 -9.77
C ILE A 28 -4.54 0.51 -11.25
N GLN A 29 -4.78 -0.69 -11.78
CA GLN A 29 -5.11 -0.89 -13.18
C GLN A 29 -6.29 -0.02 -13.66
N PRO A 30 -7.38 0.18 -12.89
CA PRO A 30 -8.46 1.07 -13.30
C PRO A 30 -8.04 2.54 -13.49
N ILE A 31 -7.01 3.01 -12.79
CA ILE A 31 -6.45 4.36 -13.01
C ILE A 31 -5.77 4.39 -14.38
N PHE A 32 -4.96 3.39 -14.69
CA PHE A 32 -4.25 3.30 -15.96
C PHE A 32 -5.19 3.11 -17.15
N ASP A 33 -6.22 2.29 -17.00
CA ASP A 33 -7.26 2.06 -18.01
C ASP A 33 -7.91 3.38 -18.45
N ASN A 34 -8.29 4.20 -17.48
CA ASN A 34 -9.04 5.43 -17.72
C ASN A 34 -8.15 6.59 -18.20
N SER A 35 -6.91 6.66 -17.71
CA SER A 35 -6.11 7.88 -17.79
C SER A 35 -4.82 7.74 -18.61
N CYS A 36 -4.35 6.52 -18.89
CA CYS A 36 -3.01 6.32 -19.45
C CYS A 36 -2.99 5.43 -20.69
N MET A 37 -3.75 4.34 -20.68
CA MET A 37 -3.81 3.36 -21.77
C MET A 37 -4.23 3.93 -23.14
N PRO A 38 -5.03 5.01 -23.28
CA PRO A 38 -5.26 5.61 -24.60
C PRO A 38 -3.96 5.96 -25.38
N CYS A 39 -2.86 6.22 -24.68
CA CYS A 39 -1.55 6.55 -25.27
C CYS A 39 -0.46 5.49 -25.00
N HIS A 40 -0.61 4.68 -23.94
CA HIS A 40 0.38 3.73 -23.43
C HIS A 40 -0.08 2.29 -23.56
N GLN A 41 -0.55 1.89 -24.75
CA GLN A 41 -0.87 0.50 -25.06
C GLN A 41 -0.71 0.20 -26.56
N GLY A 42 -0.83 -1.08 -26.92
CA GLY A 42 -1.00 -1.51 -28.31
C GLY A 42 0.32 -1.60 -29.09
N SER A 43 0.27 -1.41 -30.41
CA SER A 43 1.43 -1.68 -31.29
C SER A 43 2.47 -0.57 -31.34
N ASN A 44 2.13 0.64 -30.91
CA ASN A 44 3.05 1.77 -30.87
C ASN A 44 2.76 2.68 -29.67
N PRO A 45 2.95 2.17 -28.43
CA PRO A 45 2.71 2.95 -27.23
C PRO A 45 3.71 4.09 -27.10
N SER A 46 3.27 5.20 -26.49
CA SER A 46 4.12 6.35 -26.21
C SER A 46 5.32 5.95 -25.36
N ALA A 47 6.52 6.39 -25.77
CA ALA A 47 7.81 5.98 -25.18
C ALA A 47 8.07 4.45 -25.15
N GLY A 48 7.29 3.63 -25.86
CA GLY A 48 7.35 2.18 -25.77
C GLY A 48 6.80 1.61 -24.46
N LEU A 49 6.13 2.43 -23.64
CA LEU A 49 5.59 2.03 -22.33
C LEU A 49 4.17 1.47 -22.49
N ASP A 50 3.98 0.21 -22.13
CA ASP A 50 2.68 -0.46 -22.11
C ASP A 50 2.17 -0.57 -20.65
N LEU A 51 1.01 0.01 -20.37
CA LEU A 51 0.37 0.03 -19.04
C LEU A 51 -0.85 -0.89 -18.94
N SER A 52 -0.98 -1.85 -19.86
CA SER A 52 -2.14 -2.76 -19.95
C SER A 52 -2.13 -3.93 -18.97
N SER A 53 -1.01 -4.18 -18.29
CA SER A 53 -0.91 -5.21 -17.24
C SER A 53 0.23 -4.92 -16.28
N TYR A 54 0.17 -5.48 -15.09
CA TYR A 54 1.24 -5.40 -14.09
C TYR A 54 2.62 -5.74 -14.68
N GLU A 55 2.72 -6.85 -15.41
CA GLU A 55 3.98 -7.31 -16.00
C GLU A 55 4.55 -6.30 -16.99
N ASN A 56 3.69 -5.65 -17.78
CA ASN A 56 4.10 -4.64 -18.75
C ASN A 56 4.61 -3.37 -18.05
N VAL A 57 3.93 -2.92 -16.99
CA VAL A 57 4.39 -1.77 -16.18
C VAL A 57 5.78 -2.06 -15.59
N MET A 58 5.97 -3.25 -15.04
CA MET A 58 7.23 -3.67 -14.44
C MET A 58 8.35 -3.91 -15.47
N ALA A 59 8.00 -4.25 -16.72
CA ALA A 59 8.96 -4.35 -17.82
C ALA A 59 9.52 -2.97 -18.24
N GLY A 60 8.74 -1.90 -18.04
CA GLY A 60 9.16 -0.52 -18.25
C GLY A 60 8.97 -0.03 -19.69
N SER A 61 9.76 0.99 -20.05
CA SER A 61 9.69 1.70 -21.33
C SER A 61 10.95 1.50 -22.17
N ASN A 62 11.02 2.13 -23.35
CA ASN A 62 12.25 2.16 -24.15
C ASN A 62 13.43 2.83 -23.42
N SER A 63 13.17 3.63 -22.39
CA SER A 63 14.19 4.28 -21.57
C SER A 63 14.59 3.47 -20.33
N GLY A 64 14.02 2.27 -20.15
CA GLY A 64 14.25 1.40 -19.00
C GLY A 64 13.08 1.39 -18.01
N SER A 65 13.36 0.98 -16.77
CA SER A 65 12.34 0.84 -15.73
C SER A 65 11.63 2.17 -15.46
N VAL A 66 10.31 2.10 -15.26
CA VAL A 66 9.50 3.25 -14.82
C VAL A 66 9.12 3.17 -13.35
N ILE A 67 9.33 2.00 -12.73
CA ILE A 67 9.12 1.73 -11.31
C ILE A 67 10.45 1.40 -10.64
N SER A 68 10.72 2.08 -9.53
CA SER A 68 11.76 1.75 -8.57
C SER A 68 11.06 1.20 -7.33
N VAL A 69 11.19 -0.11 -7.08
CA VAL A 69 10.47 -0.80 -6.00
C VAL A 69 10.82 -0.18 -4.64
N GLY A 70 9.79 0.15 -3.84
CA GLY A 70 9.99 0.81 -2.54
C GLY A 70 10.37 2.29 -2.64
N ASP A 71 10.54 2.84 -3.84
CA ASP A 71 11.06 4.20 -4.05
C ASP A 71 10.28 4.94 -5.13
N TYR A 72 9.13 5.47 -4.74
CA TYR A 72 8.30 6.26 -5.64
C TYR A 72 9.01 7.56 -6.07
N GLN A 73 9.88 8.13 -5.24
CA GLN A 73 10.56 9.39 -5.57
C GLN A 73 11.54 9.22 -6.73
N ASN A 74 12.09 8.02 -6.89
CA ASN A 74 12.92 7.63 -8.04
C ASN A 74 12.17 6.80 -9.10
N SER A 75 10.84 6.72 -9.01
CA SER A 75 9.99 6.08 -10.02
C SER A 75 9.52 7.11 -11.03
N VAL A 76 9.98 7.00 -12.29
CA VAL A 76 9.59 7.92 -13.37
C VAL A 76 8.08 7.99 -13.53
N LEU A 77 7.37 6.86 -13.40
CA LEU A 77 5.91 6.85 -13.47
C LEU A 77 5.27 7.81 -12.46
N TRP A 78 5.74 7.79 -11.20
CA TRP A 78 5.20 8.68 -10.17
C TRP A 78 5.64 10.14 -10.37
N GLN A 79 6.87 10.37 -10.80
CA GLN A 79 7.38 11.72 -11.07
C GLN A 79 6.53 12.45 -12.12
N GLU A 80 6.20 11.77 -13.23
CA GLU A 80 5.41 12.35 -14.32
C GLU A 80 3.95 12.63 -13.91
N VAL A 81 3.34 11.75 -13.09
CA VAL A 81 1.96 12.00 -12.62
C VAL A 81 1.90 13.06 -11.52
N SER A 82 2.90 13.11 -10.64
CA SER A 82 2.93 14.09 -9.54
C SER A 82 3.32 15.50 -10.00
N SER A 83 4.09 15.63 -11.09
CA SER A 83 4.38 16.93 -11.72
C SER A 83 3.21 17.47 -12.54
N GLY A 84 2.27 16.60 -12.93
CA GLY A 84 1.18 16.91 -13.85
C GLY A 84 1.60 16.90 -15.32
N ASP A 85 2.80 16.42 -15.64
CA ASP A 85 3.25 16.22 -17.02
C ASP A 85 2.50 15.06 -17.69
N MET A 86 2.10 14.08 -16.88
CA MET A 86 1.24 12.98 -17.29
C MET A 86 -0.02 12.87 -16.43
N PRO A 87 -1.16 12.53 -17.05
CA PRO A 87 -1.34 12.46 -18.49
C PRO A 87 -1.28 13.87 -19.13
N ASN A 88 -0.79 13.98 -20.37
CA ASN A 88 -0.47 15.28 -20.99
C ASN A 88 -1.72 16.16 -21.16
N ASN A 89 -1.82 17.25 -20.40
CA ASN A 89 -3.02 18.10 -20.36
C ASN A 89 -3.52 18.59 -21.75
N ILE A 90 -2.64 18.90 -22.70
CA ILE A 90 -3.04 19.35 -24.05
C ILE A 90 -3.61 18.18 -24.87
N ALA A 91 -2.92 17.03 -24.88
CA ALA A 91 -3.40 15.85 -25.60
C ALA A 91 -4.68 15.28 -24.96
N ASN A 92 -4.72 15.24 -23.63
CA ASN A 92 -5.83 14.71 -22.84
C ASN A 92 -7.12 15.48 -23.06
N ASN A 93 -7.09 16.82 -23.00
CA ASN A 93 -8.27 17.65 -23.20
C ASN A 93 -8.90 17.41 -24.58
N ASN A 94 -8.10 17.13 -25.61
CA ASN A 94 -8.59 16.80 -26.95
C ASN A 94 -9.18 15.38 -27.04
N MET A 95 -8.76 14.48 -26.15
CA MET A 95 -9.18 13.07 -26.12
C MET A 95 -10.24 12.77 -25.04
N GLY A 96 -10.58 13.77 -24.20
CA GLY A 96 -11.51 13.59 -23.07
C GLY A 96 -10.94 12.73 -21.94
N ILE A 97 -9.63 12.64 -21.83
CA ILE A 97 -8.95 11.87 -20.78
C ILE A 97 -8.94 12.72 -19.50
N PRO A 98 -9.42 12.20 -18.36
CA PRO A 98 -9.41 12.96 -17.10
C PRO A 98 -7.99 13.08 -16.54
N ASP A 99 -7.73 14.19 -15.86
CA ASP A 99 -6.54 14.30 -15.00
C ASP A 99 -6.73 13.41 -13.76
N LEU A 100 -5.62 12.93 -13.21
CA LEU A 100 -5.66 12.18 -11.95
C LEU A 100 -6.03 13.10 -10.80
N THR A 101 -6.81 12.55 -9.86
CA THR A 101 -7.06 13.17 -8.57
C THR A 101 -5.86 12.98 -7.63
N ASP A 102 -5.72 13.84 -6.62
CA ASP A 102 -4.71 13.68 -5.57
C ASP A 102 -4.73 12.29 -4.92
N ASN A 103 -5.92 11.69 -4.78
CA ASN A 103 -6.06 10.35 -4.18
C ASN A 103 -5.53 9.24 -5.10
N GLU A 104 -5.65 9.40 -6.42
CA GLU A 104 -5.13 8.42 -7.40
C GLU A 104 -3.61 8.50 -7.49
N ILE A 105 -3.05 9.72 -7.48
CA ILE A 105 -1.59 9.93 -7.40
C ILE A 105 -1.03 9.32 -6.11
N GLU A 106 -1.71 9.55 -4.98
CA GLU A 106 -1.34 8.98 -3.69
C GLU A 106 -1.50 7.44 -3.66
N LEU A 107 -2.48 6.88 -4.38
CA LEU A 107 -2.64 5.43 -4.46
C LEU A 107 -1.50 4.79 -5.27
N ILE A 108 -1.06 5.43 -6.35
CA ILE A 108 0.14 5.02 -7.11
C ILE A 108 1.40 5.12 -6.24
N GLU A 109 1.55 6.21 -5.48
CA GLU A 109 2.66 6.40 -4.52
C GLU A 109 2.75 5.21 -3.55
N ASN A 110 1.63 4.93 -2.87
CA ASN A 110 1.56 3.88 -1.86
C ASN A 110 1.77 2.50 -2.47
N TRP A 111 1.24 2.25 -3.68
CA TRP A 111 1.46 0.98 -4.35
C TRP A 111 2.95 0.73 -4.61
N ILE A 112 3.70 1.74 -5.08
CA ILE A 112 5.13 1.59 -5.33
C ILE A 112 5.91 1.28 -4.05
N LEU A 113 5.56 1.94 -2.94
CA LEU A 113 6.12 1.64 -1.62
C LEU A 113 5.80 0.20 -1.19
N ASP A 114 4.55 -0.21 -1.37
CA ASP A 114 4.05 -1.52 -0.97
C ASP A 114 4.71 -2.68 -1.73
N LEU A 115 5.22 -2.44 -2.95
CA LEU A 115 5.99 -3.45 -3.70
C LEU A 115 7.20 -3.98 -2.91
N GLU A 116 7.76 -3.19 -2.00
CA GLU A 116 8.87 -3.64 -1.14
C GLU A 116 8.43 -4.69 -0.11
N CYS A 117 7.14 -4.71 0.27
CA CYS A 117 6.59 -5.75 1.14
C CYS A 117 6.57 -7.14 0.51
N ALA A 118 6.70 -7.25 -0.82
CA ALA A 118 6.86 -8.54 -1.49
C ALA A 118 8.24 -9.17 -1.28
N MET A 119 9.24 -8.39 -0.85
CA MET A 119 10.63 -8.83 -0.66
C MET A 119 11.13 -8.77 0.78
N ILE A 120 10.48 -7.99 1.64
CA ILE A 120 10.81 -7.90 3.05
C ILE A 120 10.19 -9.07 3.83
N LEU A 121 11.00 -9.69 4.69
CA LEU A 121 10.54 -10.66 5.68
C LEU A 121 10.56 -9.99 7.05
N CYS A 122 9.39 -9.63 7.56
CA CYS A 122 9.26 -9.09 8.90
C CYS A 122 9.40 -10.18 9.97
N GLU A 123 9.84 -9.79 11.17
CA GLU A 123 9.88 -10.68 12.33
C GLU A 123 8.45 -11.06 12.75
N PRO A 124 8.27 -12.20 13.46
CA PRO A 124 6.97 -12.55 14.04
C PRO A 124 6.40 -11.39 14.87
N GLY A 125 5.11 -11.11 14.72
CA GLY A 125 4.46 -9.97 15.39
C GLY A 125 4.52 -8.65 14.62
N TYR A 126 5.35 -8.56 13.57
CA TYR A 126 5.41 -7.42 12.66
C TYR A 126 4.72 -7.72 11.33
N GLN A 127 4.13 -6.69 10.74
CA GLN A 127 3.50 -6.75 9.43
C GLN A 127 4.10 -5.67 8.53
N CYS A 128 4.45 -6.04 7.30
CA CYS A 128 4.91 -5.04 6.34
C CYS A 128 3.75 -4.14 5.89
N VAL A 129 3.99 -2.84 5.90
CA VAL A 129 3.10 -1.79 5.40
C VAL A 129 3.96 -0.77 4.67
N PHE A 130 3.76 -0.62 3.35
CA PHE A 130 4.50 0.36 2.53
C PHE A 130 6.04 0.23 2.62
N GLY A 131 6.54 -1.01 2.68
CA GLY A 131 7.97 -1.30 2.80
C GLY A 131 8.52 -1.26 4.22
N GLU A 132 7.71 -0.92 5.23
CA GLU A 132 8.17 -0.88 6.62
C GLU A 132 7.53 -2.00 7.45
N CYS A 133 8.33 -2.69 8.26
CA CYS A 133 7.81 -3.65 9.24
C CYS A 133 7.23 -2.89 10.44
N VAL A 134 5.91 -2.86 10.52
CA VAL A 134 5.16 -2.19 11.57
C VAL A 134 4.69 -3.20 12.60
N CYS A 135 4.82 -2.88 13.88
CA CYS A 135 4.29 -3.72 14.94
C CYS A 135 2.76 -3.75 14.92
N ILE A 136 2.17 -4.94 14.84
CA ILE A 136 0.70 -5.09 14.85
C ILE A 136 0.15 -5.52 16.21
N ASN A 137 1.03 -5.89 17.14
CA ASN A 137 0.66 -6.27 18.50
C ASN A 137 1.68 -5.70 19.49
N ASP A 138 1.40 -4.50 20.00
CA ASP A 138 2.20 -3.76 20.97
C ASP A 138 1.27 -3.35 22.12
N SER A 139 1.12 -4.24 23.10
CA SER A 139 0.15 -4.09 24.19
C SER A 139 0.61 -3.10 25.23
N ASP A 140 1.91 -3.02 25.48
CA ASP A 140 2.51 -2.13 26.47
C ASP A 140 2.95 -0.77 25.90
N GLY A 141 3.00 -0.64 24.56
CA GLY A 141 3.22 0.60 23.84
C GLY A 141 4.68 1.02 23.75
N ASP A 142 5.62 0.08 23.90
CA ASP A 142 7.05 0.36 23.87
C ASP A 142 7.67 0.33 22.46
N GLY A 143 6.88 -0.07 21.45
CA GLY A 143 7.28 -0.16 20.04
C GLY A 143 7.96 -1.46 19.65
N ILE A 144 7.95 -2.47 20.54
CA ILE A 144 8.50 -3.81 20.32
C ILE A 144 7.36 -4.82 20.26
N CYS A 145 7.40 -5.75 19.31
CA CYS A 145 6.44 -6.85 19.26
C CYS A 145 6.96 -8.07 20.01
N ASP A 146 7.07 -8.01 21.33
CA ASP A 146 7.43 -9.15 22.18
C ASP A 146 6.26 -9.69 23.01
N GLU A 147 5.05 -9.20 22.73
CA GLU A 147 3.82 -9.57 23.42
C GLU A 147 3.34 -10.97 23.01
N ASP A 148 3.78 -11.97 23.77
CA ASP A 148 3.24 -13.33 23.75
C ASP A 148 1.84 -13.36 24.40
N ASP A 149 0.79 -13.56 23.58
CA ASP A 149 -0.61 -13.90 23.91
C ASP A 149 -1.52 -12.84 24.57
N ILE A 150 -2.17 -11.97 23.77
CA ILE A 150 -3.41 -11.29 24.18
C ILE A 150 -4.63 -12.15 23.83
N THR A 151 -5.49 -12.44 24.82
CA THR A 151 -6.72 -13.22 24.63
C THR A 151 -7.87 -12.39 24.05
N LEU A 152 -8.70 -13.03 23.21
CA LEU A 152 -9.81 -12.44 22.45
C LEU A 152 -10.91 -11.70 23.27
N GLU A 153 -10.85 -11.74 24.60
CA GLU A 153 -11.85 -11.14 25.49
C GLU A 153 -11.67 -9.61 25.64
N GLU A 154 -10.50 -9.07 25.26
CA GLU A 154 -10.15 -7.66 25.46
C GLU A 154 -10.44 -6.73 24.26
N ILE A 155 -11.09 -7.22 23.19
CA ILE A 155 -11.17 -6.58 21.84
C ILE A 155 -12.36 -5.60 21.62
N ASN A 156 -13.30 -5.42 22.56
CA ASN A 156 -14.44 -4.50 22.34
C ASN A 156 -14.49 -3.25 23.25
N ASN A 157 -14.17 -2.09 22.65
CA ASN A 157 -14.82 -0.76 22.79
C ASN A 157 -14.16 0.43 23.53
N ASN A 158 -12.85 0.47 23.84
CA ASN A 158 -12.28 1.63 24.58
C ASN A 158 -10.95 2.21 24.07
N TYR A 159 -10.62 2.02 22.80
CA TYR A 159 -9.24 2.21 22.35
C TYR A 159 -8.84 3.66 22.05
N LYS A 160 -7.69 4.05 22.58
CA LYS A 160 -7.09 5.37 22.39
C LYS A 160 -6.15 5.34 21.19
N VAL A 161 -6.12 6.43 20.42
CA VAL A 161 -5.10 6.62 19.38
C VAL A 161 -3.75 6.86 20.07
N VAL A 162 -2.80 5.95 19.87
CA VAL A 162 -1.45 6.01 20.45
C VAL A 162 -0.43 6.56 19.48
N TYR A 163 -0.63 6.31 18.18
CA TYR A 163 0.27 6.80 17.14
C TYR A 163 -0.53 7.32 15.94
N GLN A 164 -0.05 8.43 15.38
CA GLN A 164 -0.61 9.04 14.18
C GLN A 164 0.51 9.37 13.22
N PHE A 165 0.36 8.88 12.00
CA PHE A 165 1.19 9.24 10.88
C PHE A 165 0.29 9.51 9.68
N ASN A 166 0.76 10.34 8.75
CA ASN A 166 0.12 10.40 7.45
C ASN A 166 0.52 9.17 6.61
N LEU A 167 -0.07 9.04 5.43
CA LEU A 167 0.34 8.02 4.47
C LEU A 167 1.80 8.12 4.01
N LEU A 168 2.53 9.18 4.41
CA LEU A 168 3.95 9.39 4.10
C LEU A 168 4.88 8.96 5.24
N GLY A 169 4.37 8.25 6.27
CA GLY A 169 5.17 7.83 7.43
C GLY A 169 5.66 8.98 8.33
N LYS A 170 5.17 10.22 8.14
CA LYS A 170 5.62 11.37 8.93
C LYS A 170 4.84 11.47 10.24
N ASP A 171 5.57 11.65 11.33
CA ASP A 171 5.01 11.86 12.66
C ASP A 171 4.11 13.11 12.71
N ASN A 172 3.10 13.05 13.57
CA ASN A 172 2.16 14.15 13.73
C ASN A 172 2.73 15.24 14.65
N SER A 173 3.80 15.91 14.22
CA SER A 173 4.26 17.16 14.84
C SER A 173 4.10 18.33 13.85
N SER A 174 2.90 18.89 13.83
CA SER A 174 2.61 20.29 13.44
C SER A 174 2.60 20.72 11.96
N ASN A 175 2.76 19.84 10.96
CA ASN A 175 2.75 20.33 9.56
C ASN A 175 2.20 19.37 8.49
N LEU A 176 0.94 18.94 8.64
CA LEU A 176 0.27 18.08 7.68
C LEU A 176 -1.00 18.71 7.11
N ASN A 177 -0.87 19.32 5.93
CA ASN A 177 -1.96 19.76 5.06
C ASN A 177 -2.43 18.62 4.12
N LYS A 178 -2.52 17.37 4.59
CA LYS A 178 -2.95 16.23 3.74
C LYS A 178 -4.04 15.39 4.40
N ASN A 179 -4.96 14.91 3.55
CA ASN A 179 -6.32 14.53 3.89
C ASN A 179 -6.46 13.14 4.54
N ILE A 180 -5.39 12.41 4.85
CA ILE A 180 -5.50 11.05 5.38
C ILE A 180 -4.48 10.83 6.50
N ILE A 181 -5.00 10.41 7.65
CA ILE A 181 -4.25 10.05 8.86
C ILE A 181 -4.44 8.56 9.12
N ILE A 182 -3.35 7.84 9.34
CA ILE A 182 -3.39 6.49 9.89
C ILE A 182 -3.36 6.61 11.40
N ASN A 183 -4.45 6.18 12.04
CA ASN A 183 -4.52 6.03 13.49
C ASN A 183 -4.13 4.60 13.84
N VAL A 184 -3.13 4.46 14.69
CA VAL A 184 -2.86 3.24 15.43
C VAL A 184 -3.51 3.39 16.80
N TYR A 185 -4.36 2.42 17.14
CA TYR A 185 -5.02 2.36 18.43
C TYR A 185 -4.19 1.49 19.39
N ASP A 186 -4.32 1.71 20.69
CA ASP A 186 -3.67 0.94 21.77
C ASP A 186 -4.01 -0.57 21.78
N ASN A 187 -4.97 -1.02 20.96
CA ASN A 187 -5.22 -2.45 20.72
C ASN A 187 -4.60 -2.98 19.42
N GLY A 188 -3.66 -2.25 18.82
CA GLY A 188 -3.02 -2.61 17.56
C GLY A 188 -3.91 -2.44 16.32
N THR A 189 -5.18 -2.04 16.45
CA THR A 189 -6.00 -1.79 15.25
C THR A 189 -5.49 -0.54 14.54
N VAL A 190 -5.50 -0.61 13.21
CA VAL A 190 -5.09 0.50 12.35
C VAL A 190 -6.30 1.00 11.58
N LYS A 191 -6.63 2.29 11.68
CA LYS A 191 -7.68 2.91 10.85
C LYS A 191 -7.15 4.08 10.05
N LYS A 192 -7.40 4.01 8.74
CA LYS A 192 -7.26 5.12 7.82
C LYS A 192 -8.44 6.08 8.01
N VAL A 193 -8.17 7.31 8.43
CA VAL A 193 -9.17 8.36 8.62
C VAL A 193 -8.92 9.47 7.63
N LYS A 194 -9.91 9.77 6.79
CA LYS A 194 -9.88 10.95 5.93
C LYS A 194 -10.12 12.20 6.79
N ASN A 195 -9.10 13.04 6.95
CA ASN A 195 -9.20 14.33 7.61
C ASN A 195 -9.97 15.29 6.69
N VAL A 196 -11.26 15.44 6.96
CA VAL A 196 -12.12 16.39 6.25
C VAL A 196 -11.93 17.75 6.91
N LYS A 197 -11.27 18.69 6.22
CA LYS A 197 -11.41 20.11 6.56
C LYS A 197 -12.81 20.60 6.23
#